data_AF-A0A485AXF2-F1
#
_entry.id   AF-A0A485AXF2-F1
#
_cell.length_a   1.000
_cell.length_b   1.000
_cell.length_c   1.000
_cell.angle_alpha   90.00
_cell.angle_beta   90.00
_cell.angle_gamma   90.00
#
_symmetry.space_group_name_H-M   'P 1'
#
loop_
_entity.id
_entity.type
_entity.pdbx_description
1 polymer ?
#
loop_
_entity_poly.entity_id
_entity_poly.type
_entity_poly.pdbx_seq_one_letter_code
_entity_poly.pdbx_strand_id
1 'polypeptide(L)'
;MVSLKLKTAALIISSMSLGGMIAAGLYYSGLAPAHPAGDAEPAAGQARKVLFWYDPMYPNTRFDKPGKSPFMDMDLVAKYADEEAPPSAAPGVRIDPTQTQNLGVKTAAVVRGPLSYARTFPANVSYNEYQFVIVQARSAGFIDRVYPLTVGDKIKKGTPLIDLTIPDWVEAQSEYLLLQETGGTATQVEGILERLRLAGMPDEDIRRLKATRKIQTRFTLKAPIDGVITAFDLRTGMNIAKDNVVAKIQGMDPVWISASVPESIAWLIKDASQFVLSVPAWPDKAFTISKWSMLPGVDAATRTLQLRLQVDNPDEALKPGMTAWLKLNAQSQPMLLIPSKALIDSGAEQRVITVDGDGRFVPKPVEVFQQSGDMTAIRSGIHEGEKVVASGLFLIDSEANISGALDRMRAKPTAATPNVPNSAAHAH
;
A
#
# COMPACT_ATOMS: atom_id res chain seq x y z
N MET A 1 -57.30 -52.15 49.27
CA MET A 1 -57.89 -50.83 48.90
C MET A 1 -58.63 -50.28 50.11
N VAL A 2 -58.65 -48.95 50.28
CA VAL A 2 -59.35 -48.19 51.35
C VAL A 2 -58.61 -48.15 52.70
N SER A 3 -57.56 -47.32 52.81
CA SER A 3 -57.11 -46.75 54.10
C SER A 3 -56.15 -45.55 53.92
N LEU A 4 -55.48 -45.43 52.76
CA LEU A 4 -54.46 -44.39 52.55
C LEU A 4 -54.96 -43.06 51.97
N LYS A 5 -56.25 -42.92 51.61
CA LYS A 5 -56.80 -41.67 51.01
C LYS A 5 -57.39 -40.68 52.02
N LEU A 6 -57.53 -41.02 53.30
CA LEU A 6 -58.10 -40.10 54.31
C LEU A 6 -57.06 -39.17 54.96
N LYS A 7 -55.78 -39.56 54.99
CA LYS A 7 -54.71 -38.78 55.66
C LYS A 7 -54.23 -37.58 54.84
N THR A 8 -54.38 -37.61 53.51
CA THR A 8 -53.95 -36.50 52.61
C THR A 8 -55.01 -35.41 52.45
N ALA A 9 -56.30 -35.71 52.64
CA ALA A 9 -57.37 -34.70 52.61
C ALA A 9 -57.38 -33.81 53.86
N ALA A 10 -57.03 -34.35 55.03
CA ALA A 10 -56.96 -33.58 56.28
C ALA A 10 -55.80 -32.55 56.29
N LEU A 11 -54.69 -32.84 55.58
CA LEU A 11 -53.54 -31.95 55.53
C LEU A 11 -53.78 -30.72 54.64
N ILE A 12 -54.60 -30.85 53.60
CA ILE A 12 -54.90 -29.76 52.65
C ILE A 12 -55.90 -28.77 53.27
N ILE A 13 -56.91 -29.25 54.00
CA ILE A 13 -57.92 -28.39 54.65
C ILE A 13 -57.29 -27.60 55.81
N SER A 14 -56.34 -28.17 56.55
CA SER A 14 -55.60 -27.46 57.61
C SER A 14 -54.69 -26.34 57.08
N SER A 15 -54.27 -26.38 55.81
CA SER A 15 -53.41 -25.35 55.21
C SER A 15 -54.19 -24.11 54.72
N MET A 16 -55.48 -24.27 54.38
CA MET A 16 -56.34 -23.16 53.95
C MET A 16 -56.94 -22.37 55.12
N SER A 17 -57.04 -22.94 56.32
CA SER A 17 -57.54 -22.24 57.52
C SER A 17 -56.47 -21.35 58.17
N LEU A 18 -55.18 -21.64 57.98
CA LEU A 18 -54.07 -20.90 58.59
C LEU A 18 -53.65 -19.65 57.78
N GLY A 19 -53.94 -19.62 56.46
CA GLY A 19 -53.74 -18.44 55.61
C GLY A 19 -54.78 -17.33 55.80
N GLY A 20 -56.02 -17.70 56.19
CA GLY A 20 -57.12 -16.74 56.40
C GLY A 20 -57.02 -15.92 57.69
N MET A 21 -56.35 -16.44 58.74
CA MET A 21 -56.20 -15.72 60.02
C MET A 21 -55.07 -14.68 60.02
N ILE A 22 -54.08 -14.78 59.12
CA ILE A 22 -52.96 -13.82 59.04
C ILE A 22 -53.35 -12.57 58.22
N ALA A 23 -54.29 -12.69 57.28
CA ALA A 23 -54.78 -11.56 56.49
C ALA A 23 -55.78 -10.65 57.24
N ALA A 24 -56.52 -11.19 58.22
CA ALA A 24 -57.46 -10.42 59.03
C ALA A 24 -56.80 -9.66 60.20
N GLY A 25 -55.62 -10.12 60.67
CA GLY A 25 -54.88 -9.49 61.78
C GLY A 25 -54.09 -8.24 61.40
N LEU A 26 -53.68 -8.11 60.12
CA LEU A 26 -52.93 -6.94 59.63
C LEU A 26 -53.83 -5.81 59.09
N TYR A 27 -55.12 -6.09 58.86
CA TYR A 27 -56.09 -5.10 58.40
C TYR A 27 -56.78 -4.34 59.55
N TYR A 28 -56.67 -4.83 60.79
CA TYR A 28 -57.31 -4.23 61.98
C TYR A 28 -56.34 -3.41 62.86
N SER A 29 -55.07 -3.30 62.50
CA SER A 29 -54.06 -2.54 63.25
C SER A 29 -53.56 -1.30 62.47
N GLY A 30 -54.48 -0.41 62.11
CA GLY A 30 -54.11 0.89 61.54
C GLY A 30 -55.30 1.83 61.38
N LEU A 31 -55.48 2.73 62.36
CA LEU A 31 -56.17 4.05 62.39
C LEU A 31 -56.74 4.24 63.83
N ALA A 32 -56.52 5.31 64.59
CA ALA A 32 -56.22 6.70 64.25
C ALA A 32 -55.67 7.45 65.53
N PRO A 33 -55.56 8.79 65.59
CA PRO A 33 -54.32 9.49 65.93
C PRO A 33 -54.35 10.21 67.30
N ALA A 34 -53.19 10.61 67.80
CA ALA A 34 -53.08 11.58 68.90
C ALA A 34 -52.12 12.70 68.48
N HIS A 35 -52.67 13.93 68.41
CA HIS A 35 -51.91 15.17 68.42
C HIS A 35 -51.17 15.32 69.77
N PRO A 36 -50.03 16.01 69.79
CA PRO A 36 -50.07 17.41 70.19
C PRO A 36 -49.27 18.35 69.28
N ALA A 37 -49.67 19.61 69.38
CA ALA A 37 -49.20 20.77 68.66
C ALA A 37 -47.70 21.07 68.87
N GLY A 38 -47.09 21.56 67.80
CA GLY A 38 -45.80 22.23 67.76
C GLY A 38 -45.66 22.87 66.39
N ASP A 39 -45.95 24.16 66.31
CA ASP A 39 -45.89 24.98 65.11
C ASP A 39 -44.52 24.90 64.42
N ALA A 40 -44.52 24.52 63.15
CA ALA A 40 -43.45 24.86 62.21
C ALA A 40 -44.06 24.95 60.80
N GLU A 41 -44.06 26.16 60.24
CA GLU A 41 -44.49 26.50 58.89
C GLU A 41 -43.84 25.59 57.82
N PRO A 42 -44.58 25.16 56.78
CA PRO A 42 -43.97 24.54 55.61
C PRO A 42 -43.31 25.62 54.74
N ALA A 43 -41.98 25.58 54.65
CA ALA A 43 -41.23 26.31 53.64
C ALA A 43 -41.71 25.91 52.23
N ALA A 44 -42.10 26.91 51.46
CA ALA A 44 -42.62 26.79 50.11
C ALA A 44 -41.74 25.93 49.20
N GLY A 45 -42.37 25.00 48.48
CA GLY A 45 -41.74 24.18 47.45
C GLY A 45 -41.20 25.03 46.29
N GLN A 46 -39.95 24.80 45.93
CA GLN A 46 -39.40 25.24 44.66
C GLN A 46 -40.08 24.44 43.53
N ALA A 47 -40.99 25.10 42.81
CA ALA A 47 -41.55 24.58 41.58
C ALA A 47 -40.44 24.38 40.53
N ARG A 48 -40.17 23.13 40.15
CA ARG A 48 -39.22 22.79 39.07
C ARG A 48 -39.69 23.44 37.77
N LYS A 49 -38.80 24.17 37.10
CA LYS A 49 -39.13 24.90 35.87
C LYS A 49 -39.09 23.97 34.68
N VAL A 50 -40.26 23.70 34.09
CA VAL A 50 -40.40 22.94 32.84
C VAL A 50 -39.98 23.84 31.68
N LEU A 51 -39.07 23.35 30.82
CA LEU A 51 -38.55 24.12 29.67
C LEU A 51 -39.44 23.97 28.43
N PHE A 52 -39.79 22.73 28.09
CA PHE A 52 -40.74 22.39 27.03
C PHE A 52 -41.22 20.94 27.21
N TRP A 53 -42.34 20.64 26.57
CA TRP A 53 -42.95 19.33 26.47
C TRP A 53 -42.65 18.75 25.08
N TYR A 54 -42.37 17.46 24.97
CA TYR A 54 -42.10 16.83 23.68
C TYR A 54 -42.70 15.42 23.59
N ASP A 55 -42.87 14.97 22.34
CA ASP A 55 -43.32 13.61 22.03
C ASP A 55 -42.09 12.69 21.92
N PRO A 56 -41.99 11.59 22.70
CA PRO A 56 -40.87 10.67 22.66
C PRO A 56 -40.56 10.08 21.27
N MET A 57 -41.54 10.02 20.36
CA MET A 57 -41.38 9.47 19.01
C MET A 57 -41.07 10.54 17.95
N TYR A 58 -41.33 11.82 18.24
CA TYR A 58 -40.96 12.97 17.40
C TYR A 58 -40.25 14.05 18.23
N PRO A 59 -39.01 13.80 18.68
CA PRO A 59 -38.29 14.67 19.62
C PRO A 59 -37.88 16.04 19.06
N ASN A 60 -38.06 16.27 17.75
CA ASN A 60 -37.72 17.54 17.09
C ASN A 60 -38.78 18.64 17.27
N THR A 61 -39.98 18.30 17.76
CA THR A 61 -41.08 19.27 17.95
C THR A 61 -41.25 19.61 19.43
N ARG A 62 -41.19 20.90 19.77
CA ARG A 62 -41.27 21.41 21.14
C ARG A 62 -42.63 22.05 21.39
N PHE A 63 -43.23 21.78 22.54
CA PHE A 63 -44.53 22.33 22.97
C PHE A 63 -44.39 23.09 24.29
N ASP A 64 -45.05 24.24 24.39
CA ASP A 64 -44.91 25.14 25.55
C ASP A 64 -45.88 24.80 26.70
N LYS A 65 -46.83 23.87 26.50
CA LYS A 65 -47.86 23.51 27.46
C LYS A 65 -48.01 21.99 27.59
N PRO A 66 -48.36 21.47 28.79
CA PRO A 66 -48.77 20.09 28.95
C PRO A 66 -50.03 19.82 28.12
N GLY A 67 -50.08 18.66 27.48
CA GLY A 67 -51.23 18.23 26.68
C GLY A 67 -50.96 16.93 25.93
N LYS A 68 -51.94 16.52 25.13
CA LYS A 68 -51.80 15.39 24.22
C LYS A 68 -51.11 15.81 22.93
N SER A 69 -50.22 14.95 22.43
CA SER A 69 -49.52 15.15 21.16
C SER A 69 -50.51 15.21 20.00
N PRO A 70 -50.46 16.23 19.12
CA PRO A 70 -51.31 16.33 17.93
C PRO A 70 -51.12 15.19 16.93
N PHE A 71 -50.06 14.40 17.07
CA PHE A 71 -49.68 13.36 16.11
C PHE A 71 -50.23 11.97 16.49
N MET A 72 -50.33 11.65 17.78
CA MET A 72 -50.78 10.31 18.24
C MET A 72 -51.56 10.29 19.57
N ASP A 73 -52.13 11.42 20.02
CA ASP A 73 -53.10 11.48 21.13
C ASP A 73 -52.59 10.91 22.49
N MET A 74 -51.26 10.82 22.64
CA MET A 74 -50.52 10.44 23.85
C MET A 74 -50.08 11.66 24.65
N ASP A 75 -49.93 11.50 25.97
CA ASP A 75 -49.52 12.57 26.86
C ASP A 75 -48.06 12.99 26.61
N LEU A 76 -47.84 14.29 26.40
CA LEU A 76 -46.49 14.85 26.23
C LEU A 76 -45.69 14.70 27.53
N VAL A 77 -44.38 14.49 27.40
CA VAL A 77 -43.48 14.34 28.54
C VAL A 77 -42.75 15.67 28.82
N ALA A 78 -42.75 16.10 30.08
CA ALA A 78 -42.06 17.32 30.50
C ALA A 78 -40.55 17.11 30.55
N LYS A 79 -39.80 17.98 29.87
CA LYS A 79 -38.35 18.07 30.07
C LYS A 79 -38.02 19.15 31.10
N TYR A 80 -37.41 18.73 32.20
CA TYR A 80 -37.06 19.59 33.33
C TYR A 80 -35.67 20.19 33.15
N ALA A 81 -35.46 21.42 33.63
CA ALA A 81 -34.17 22.10 33.60
C ALA A 81 -33.07 21.38 34.40
N ASP A 82 -33.44 20.47 35.29
CA ASP A 82 -32.56 19.79 36.24
C ASP A 82 -31.79 18.61 35.60
N GLU A 83 -32.18 18.16 34.40
CA GLU A 83 -31.45 17.15 33.61
C GLU A 83 -30.34 17.77 32.73
N GLU A 84 -30.27 19.10 32.64
CA GLU A 84 -29.01 19.76 32.37
C GLU A 84 -28.22 19.75 33.69
N ALA A 85 -27.29 18.80 33.81
CA ALA A 85 -26.03 19.15 34.44
C ALA A 85 -25.63 20.52 33.86
N PRO A 86 -25.29 21.52 34.69
CA PRO A 86 -25.12 22.90 34.23
C PRO A 86 -24.25 22.88 32.99
N PRO A 87 -24.50 23.74 31.99
CA PRO A 87 -23.72 23.78 30.76
C PRO A 87 -22.27 24.05 31.12
N SER A 88 -21.53 22.98 31.43
CA SER A 88 -20.11 23.00 31.40
C SER A 88 -19.86 23.26 29.93
N ALA A 89 -19.37 24.44 29.63
CA ALA A 89 -18.79 24.82 28.34
C ALA A 89 -17.58 23.94 27.96
N ALA A 90 -17.53 22.70 28.49
CA ALA A 90 -16.53 21.69 28.25
C ALA A 90 -16.90 20.96 26.95
N PRO A 91 -16.01 20.98 25.94
CA PRO A 91 -16.23 20.26 24.70
C PRO A 91 -16.34 18.75 24.95
N GLY A 92 -17.22 18.06 24.22
CA GLY A 92 -17.40 16.60 24.28
C GLY A 92 -18.70 16.09 24.92
N VAL A 93 -18.76 14.76 25.09
CA VAL A 93 -19.88 13.99 25.65
C VAL A 93 -19.38 13.03 26.73
N ARG A 94 -20.13 12.93 27.84
CA ARG A 94 -19.84 11.99 28.93
C ARG A 94 -20.80 10.81 28.78
N ILE A 95 -20.24 9.62 28.62
CA ILE A 95 -21.00 8.36 28.50
C ILE A 95 -20.75 7.56 29.79
N ASP A 96 -21.76 6.84 30.26
CA ASP A 96 -21.62 5.99 31.45
C ASP A 96 -20.47 4.97 31.26
N PRO A 97 -19.48 4.91 32.18
CA PRO A 97 -18.38 3.96 32.10
C PRO A 97 -18.83 2.51 31.92
N THR A 98 -19.93 2.08 32.55
CA THR A 98 -20.45 0.72 32.42
C THR A 98 -20.94 0.42 31.01
N GLN A 99 -21.56 1.40 30.33
CA GLN A 99 -21.99 1.27 28.94
C GLN A 99 -20.78 1.18 27.99
N THR A 100 -19.76 2.02 28.21
CA THR A 100 -18.53 1.98 27.39
C THR A 100 -17.76 0.67 27.58
N GLN A 101 -17.76 0.12 28.79
CA GLN A 101 -17.14 -1.17 29.08
C GLN A 101 -17.90 -2.33 28.45
N ASN A 102 -19.24 -2.33 28.53
CA ASN A 102 -20.09 -3.32 27.88
C ASN A 102 -19.98 -3.28 26.35
N LEU A 103 -19.79 -2.07 25.78
CA LEU A 103 -19.53 -1.88 24.36
C LEU A 103 -18.13 -2.36 23.93
N GLY A 104 -17.22 -2.60 24.88
CA GLY A 104 -15.86 -3.06 24.59
C GLY A 104 -15.00 -1.99 23.91
N VAL A 105 -15.19 -0.73 24.29
CA VAL A 105 -14.47 0.41 23.72
C VAL A 105 -12.97 0.24 23.95
N LYS A 106 -12.19 0.33 22.86
CA LYS A 106 -10.72 0.30 22.91
C LYS A 106 -10.18 1.65 22.51
N THR A 107 -9.17 2.12 23.24
CA THR A 107 -8.44 3.33 22.91
C THR A 107 -7.03 3.00 22.45
N ALA A 108 -6.46 3.87 21.61
CA ALA A 108 -5.07 3.81 21.18
C ALA A 108 -4.42 5.16 21.46
N ALA A 109 -3.15 5.15 21.86
CA ALA A 109 -2.38 6.38 22.01
C ALA A 109 -1.92 6.88 20.63
N VAL A 110 -1.97 8.19 20.43
CA VAL A 110 -1.36 8.86 19.28
C VAL A 110 0.15 8.81 19.44
N VAL A 111 0.84 8.23 18.46
CA VAL A 111 2.31 8.09 18.48
C VAL A 111 2.93 8.88 17.34
N ARG A 112 4.11 9.47 17.54
CA ARG A 112 4.87 10.08 16.45
C ARG A 112 5.85 9.07 15.85
N GLY A 113 5.76 8.84 14.55
CA GLY A 113 6.66 7.90 13.87
C GLY A 113 6.51 7.93 12.35
N PRO A 114 7.42 7.27 11.62
CA PRO A 114 7.30 7.16 10.17
C PRO A 114 6.17 6.19 9.79
N LEU A 115 5.30 6.59 8.87
CA LEU A 115 4.30 5.71 8.28
C LEU A 115 5.00 4.75 7.32
N SER A 116 4.84 3.45 7.55
CA SER A 116 5.38 2.41 6.67
C SER A 116 4.42 2.15 5.51
N TYR A 117 4.94 2.24 4.29
CA TYR A 117 4.24 1.89 3.07
C TYR A 117 4.71 0.53 2.58
N ALA A 118 3.75 -0.37 2.42
CA ALA A 118 3.91 -1.65 1.75
C ALA A 118 3.01 -1.66 0.52
N ARG A 119 3.62 -1.58 -0.66
CA ARG A 119 2.92 -1.68 -1.95
C ARG A 119 3.60 -2.73 -2.81
N THR A 120 2.79 -3.44 -3.58
CA THR A 120 3.28 -4.48 -4.50
C THR A 120 2.97 -4.05 -5.92
N PHE A 121 3.96 -4.15 -6.78
CA PHE A 121 3.87 -3.79 -8.19
C PHE A 121 4.10 -5.01 -9.08
N PRO A 122 3.37 -5.14 -10.18
CA PRO A 122 3.67 -6.15 -11.19
C PRO A 122 4.99 -5.78 -11.88
N ALA A 123 5.77 -6.80 -12.20
CA ALA A 123 7.03 -6.68 -12.89
C ALA A 123 7.22 -7.80 -13.91
N ASN A 124 8.00 -7.52 -14.94
CA ASN A 124 8.34 -8.47 -16.00
C ASN A 124 9.83 -8.76 -15.98
N VAL A 125 10.19 -10.04 -16.05
CA VAL A 125 11.59 -10.47 -16.23
C VAL A 125 11.93 -10.34 -17.71
N SER A 126 13.00 -9.61 -18.03
CA SER A 126 13.45 -9.34 -19.39
C SER A 126 14.93 -9.70 -19.56
N TYR A 127 15.35 -9.83 -20.81
CA TYR A 127 16.78 -9.91 -21.12
C TYR A 127 17.53 -8.67 -20.65
N ASN A 128 18.82 -8.84 -20.41
CA ASN A 128 19.72 -7.74 -20.11
C ASN A 128 20.13 -7.04 -21.41
N GLU A 129 19.63 -5.82 -21.63
CA GLU A 129 19.93 -5.07 -22.86
C GLU A 129 21.37 -4.52 -22.90
N TYR A 130 22.11 -4.54 -21.78
CA TYR A 130 23.56 -4.25 -21.82
C TYR A 130 24.37 -5.44 -22.35
N GLN A 131 23.84 -6.67 -22.21
CA GLN A 131 24.42 -7.87 -22.80
C GLN A 131 23.73 -8.20 -24.12
N PHE A 132 23.70 -7.23 -25.03
CA PHE A 132 23.04 -7.34 -26.32
C PHE A 132 24.06 -7.30 -27.44
N VAL A 133 24.20 -8.40 -28.18
CA VAL A 133 25.12 -8.48 -29.31
C VAL A 133 24.43 -8.97 -30.57
N ILE A 134 24.61 -8.21 -31.64
CA ILE A 134 24.22 -8.61 -32.99
C ILE A 134 25.49 -9.01 -33.72
N VAL A 135 25.59 -10.28 -34.10
CA VAL A 135 26.70 -10.80 -34.91
C VAL A 135 26.38 -10.54 -36.37
N GLN A 136 27.27 -9.82 -37.05
CA GLN A 136 27.22 -9.56 -38.48
C GLN A 136 28.57 -9.91 -39.12
N ALA A 137 28.55 -10.28 -40.39
CA ALA A 137 29.78 -10.52 -41.13
C ALA A 137 30.49 -9.20 -41.46
N ARG A 138 31.82 -9.21 -41.38
CA ARG A 138 32.66 -8.05 -41.69
C ARG A 138 32.80 -7.81 -43.18
N SER A 139 32.72 -8.87 -43.99
CA SER A 139 32.66 -8.81 -45.44
C SER A 139 31.71 -9.84 -46.02
N ALA A 140 31.32 -9.63 -47.28
CA ALA A 140 30.39 -10.49 -47.99
C ALA A 140 31.04 -11.82 -48.34
N GLY A 141 30.21 -12.86 -48.46
CA GLY A 141 30.67 -14.21 -48.74
C GLY A 141 29.52 -15.19 -48.93
N PHE A 142 29.82 -16.47 -48.79
CA PHE A 142 28.83 -17.54 -48.82
C PHE A 142 29.00 -18.48 -47.63
N ILE A 143 27.90 -19.09 -47.21
CA ILE A 143 27.84 -19.94 -46.02
C ILE A 143 28.22 -21.37 -46.41
N ASP A 144 29.26 -21.89 -45.78
CA ASP A 144 29.72 -23.27 -45.97
C ASP A 144 28.96 -24.24 -45.05
N ARG A 145 28.71 -23.82 -43.81
CA ARG A 145 28.08 -24.65 -42.79
C ARG A 145 27.37 -23.79 -41.75
N VAL A 146 26.18 -24.22 -41.37
CA VAL A 146 25.47 -23.70 -40.19
C VAL A 146 25.49 -24.78 -39.10
N TYR A 147 25.88 -24.41 -37.89
CA TYR A 147 25.88 -25.32 -36.74
C TYR A 147 24.42 -25.58 -36.28
N PRO A 148 24.13 -26.67 -35.55
CA PRO A 148 22.77 -27.01 -35.13
C PRO A 148 22.29 -26.08 -34.01
N LEU A 149 21.91 -24.87 -34.39
CA LEU A 149 21.46 -23.78 -33.52
C LEU A 149 20.20 -23.15 -34.09
N THR A 150 19.27 -22.77 -33.23
CA THR A 150 18.03 -22.09 -33.59
C THR A 150 17.68 -20.99 -32.59
N VAL A 151 16.73 -20.13 -32.96
CA VAL A 151 16.16 -19.11 -32.06
C VAL A 151 15.56 -19.80 -30.83
N GLY A 152 15.93 -19.31 -29.65
CA GLY A 152 15.57 -19.87 -28.34
C GLY A 152 16.69 -20.68 -27.69
N ASP A 153 17.72 -21.08 -28.44
CA ASP A 153 18.83 -21.85 -27.87
C ASP A 153 19.72 -20.98 -26.98
N LYS A 154 20.16 -21.56 -25.85
CA LYS A 154 21.19 -20.98 -25.01
C LYS A 154 22.58 -21.39 -25.51
N ILE A 155 23.46 -20.42 -25.64
CA ILE A 155 24.83 -20.60 -26.12
C ILE A 155 25.83 -19.97 -25.16
N LYS A 156 27.06 -20.48 -25.19
CA LYS A 156 28.17 -19.94 -24.42
C LYS A 156 29.07 -19.11 -25.31
N LYS A 157 29.85 -18.22 -24.72
CA LYS A 157 30.92 -17.51 -25.40
C LYS A 157 31.85 -18.50 -26.08
N GLY A 158 32.11 -18.27 -27.36
CA GLY A 158 32.95 -19.12 -28.20
C GLY A 158 32.20 -20.23 -28.95
N THR A 159 30.90 -20.44 -28.69
CA THR A 159 30.10 -21.41 -29.45
C THR A 159 30.12 -21.05 -30.95
N PRO A 160 30.52 -21.97 -31.84
CA PRO A 160 30.48 -21.75 -33.28
C PRO A 160 29.05 -21.59 -33.79
N LEU A 161 28.80 -20.56 -34.60
CA LEU A 161 27.49 -20.25 -35.17
C LEU A 161 27.41 -20.72 -36.62
N ILE A 162 28.33 -20.22 -37.46
CA ILE A 162 28.41 -20.54 -38.88
C ILE A 162 29.87 -20.56 -39.33
N ASP A 163 30.14 -21.31 -40.39
CA ASP A 163 31.33 -21.20 -41.21
C ASP A 163 30.98 -20.52 -42.53
N LEU A 164 31.81 -19.55 -42.92
CA LEU A 164 31.66 -18.80 -44.16
C LEU A 164 33.00 -18.62 -44.88
N THR A 165 32.94 -18.49 -46.18
CA THR A 165 34.09 -18.13 -47.01
C THR A 165 34.03 -16.67 -47.42
N ILE A 166 35.11 -15.92 -47.15
CA ILE A 166 35.23 -14.49 -47.45
C ILE A 166 36.40 -14.29 -48.43
N PRO A 167 36.13 -13.94 -49.71
CA PRO A 167 37.19 -13.74 -50.70
C PRO A 167 37.88 -12.37 -50.58
N ASP A 168 37.22 -11.38 -49.99
CA ASP A 168 37.65 -9.97 -49.97
C ASP A 168 39.06 -9.73 -49.40
N TRP A 169 39.56 -10.62 -48.55
CA TRP A 169 40.86 -10.46 -47.89
C TRP A 169 41.99 -11.24 -48.55
N VAL A 170 41.73 -12.06 -49.57
CA VAL A 170 42.76 -12.98 -50.11
C VAL A 170 43.91 -12.25 -50.80
N GLU A 171 43.64 -11.13 -51.45
CA GLU A 171 44.65 -10.32 -52.16
C GLU A 171 45.66 -9.68 -51.20
N ALA A 172 45.17 -9.03 -50.14
CA ALA A 172 46.05 -8.43 -49.13
C ALA A 172 46.81 -9.51 -48.32
N GLN A 173 46.22 -10.70 -48.13
CA GLN A 173 46.90 -11.83 -47.50
C GLN A 173 48.03 -12.39 -48.38
N SER A 174 47.83 -12.51 -49.69
CA SER A 174 48.87 -12.99 -50.61
C SER A 174 50.00 -11.98 -50.75
N GLU A 175 49.69 -10.68 -50.78
CA GLU A 175 50.67 -9.59 -50.76
C GLU A 175 51.54 -9.65 -49.48
N TYR A 176 50.91 -9.85 -48.31
CA TYR A 176 51.62 -10.04 -47.05
C TYR A 176 52.58 -11.23 -47.08
N LEU A 177 52.13 -12.40 -47.57
CA LEU A 177 52.95 -13.61 -47.61
C LEU A 177 54.13 -13.47 -48.59
N LEU A 178 53.89 -12.87 -49.76
CA LEU A 178 54.95 -12.58 -50.74
C LEU A 178 56.00 -11.62 -50.15
N LEU A 179 55.55 -10.61 -49.41
CA LEU A 179 56.46 -9.65 -48.77
C LEU A 179 57.29 -10.32 -47.66
N GLN A 180 56.74 -11.31 -46.96
CA GLN A 180 57.51 -12.11 -46.00
C GLN A 180 58.58 -12.98 -46.68
N GLU A 181 58.30 -13.52 -47.87
CA GLU A 181 59.24 -14.34 -48.63
C GLU A 181 60.37 -13.50 -49.25
N THR A 182 60.06 -12.30 -49.73
CA THR A 182 61.01 -11.39 -50.39
C THR A 182 61.83 -10.54 -49.42
N GLY A 183 61.61 -10.66 -48.10
CA GLY A 183 62.38 -9.95 -47.07
C GLY A 183 61.98 -8.48 -46.90
N GLY A 184 60.70 -8.17 -47.02
CA GLY A 184 60.19 -6.80 -46.85
C GLY A 184 60.47 -6.19 -45.47
N THR A 185 60.51 -4.86 -45.42
CA THR A 185 60.78 -4.11 -44.18
C THR A 185 59.61 -4.28 -43.20
N ALA A 186 59.90 -4.31 -41.89
CA ALA A 186 58.87 -4.44 -40.86
C ALA A 186 57.73 -3.40 -40.97
N THR A 187 58.04 -2.18 -41.41
CA THR A 187 57.04 -1.11 -41.64
C THR A 187 56.09 -1.42 -42.80
N GLN A 188 56.58 -2.06 -43.86
CA GLN A 188 55.76 -2.47 -45.01
C GLN A 188 54.82 -3.61 -44.62
N VAL A 189 55.35 -4.58 -43.87
CA VAL A 189 54.59 -5.72 -43.35
C VAL A 189 53.46 -5.23 -42.43
N GLU A 190 53.77 -4.33 -41.49
CA GLU A 190 52.78 -3.77 -40.58
C GLU A 190 51.72 -2.94 -41.31
N GLY A 191 52.11 -2.20 -42.36
CA GLY A 191 51.17 -1.45 -43.20
C GLY A 191 50.12 -2.33 -43.89
N ILE A 192 50.49 -3.53 -44.35
CA ILE A 192 49.55 -4.48 -44.95
C ILE A 192 48.64 -5.10 -43.88
N LEU A 193 49.18 -5.42 -42.70
CA LEU A 193 48.40 -5.96 -41.59
C LEU A 193 47.34 -4.96 -41.10
N GLU A 194 47.71 -3.69 -41.03
CA GLU A 194 46.76 -2.63 -40.69
C GLU A 194 45.68 -2.46 -41.78
N ARG A 195 46.05 -2.61 -43.06
CA ARG A 195 45.08 -2.65 -44.16
C ARG A 195 44.08 -3.81 -44.01
N LEU A 196 44.55 -5.01 -43.64
CA LEU A 196 43.68 -6.16 -43.35
C LEU A 196 42.75 -5.91 -42.16
N ARG A 197 43.27 -5.31 -41.09
CA ARG A 197 42.48 -4.94 -39.90
C ARG A 197 41.38 -3.93 -40.24
N LEU A 198 41.71 -2.89 -41.01
CA LEU A 198 40.77 -1.87 -41.48
C LEU A 198 39.76 -2.41 -42.51
N ALA A 199 40.15 -3.43 -43.29
CA ALA A 199 39.24 -4.18 -44.16
C ALA A 199 38.26 -5.09 -43.37
N GLY A 200 38.40 -5.16 -42.05
CA GLY A 200 37.49 -5.88 -41.16
C GLY A 200 37.90 -7.32 -40.86
N MET A 201 39.10 -7.75 -41.25
CA MET A 201 39.60 -9.08 -40.88
C MET A 201 39.79 -9.17 -39.35
N PRO A 202 39.22 -10.16 -38.65
CA PRO A 202 39.38 -10.30 -37.20
C PRO A 202 40.84 -10.50 -36.78
N ASP A 203 41.26 -9.88 -35.67
CA ASP A 203 42.65 -9.98 -35.18
C ASP A 203 43.08 -11.43 -34.86
N GLU A 204 42.13 -12.28 -34.44
CA GLU A 204 42.37 -13.71 -34.22
C GLU A 204 42.78 -14.42 -35.51
N ASP A 205 42.16 -14.07 -36.64
CA ASP A 205 42.44 -14.69 -37.92
C ASP A 205 43.66 -14.06 -38.60
N ILE A 206 43.96 -12.78 -38.34
CA ILE A 206 45.26 -12.18 -38.70
C ILE A 206 46.40 -12.89 -37.96
N ARG A 207 46.23 -13.18 -36.65
CA ARG A 207 47.22 -13.98 -35.90
C ARG A 207 47.38 -15.39 -36.49
N ARG A 208 46.29 -16.00 -36.95
CA ARG A 208 46.30 -17.32 -37.63
C ARG A 208 47.06 -17.27 -38.95
N LEU A 209 46.88 -16.22 -39.75
CA LEU A 209 47.67 -15.97 -40.96
C LEU A 209 49.17 -15.88 -40.64
N LYS A 210 49.55 -15.06 -39.64
CA LYS A 210 50.95 -14.92 -39.20
C LYS A 210 51.57 -16.25 -38.75
N ALA A 211 50.83 -17.02 -37.97
CA ALA A 211 51.32 -18.27 -37.38
C ALA A 211 51.43 -19.41 -38.40
N THR A 212 50.47 -19.54 -39.31
CA THR A 212 50.40 -20.66 -40.26
C THR A 212 51.06 -20.37 -41.60
N ARG A 213 51.32 -19.09 -41.92
CA ARG A 213 51.80 -18.63 -43.24
C ARG A 213 50.96 -19.16 -44.41
N LYS A 214 49.65 -19.33 -44.18
CA LYS A 214 48.68 -19.76 -45.19
C LYS A 214 47.56 -18.74 -45.30
N ILE A 215 47.09 -18.52 -46.52
CA ILE A 215 45.92 -17.68 -46.80
C ILE A 215 44.70 -18.29 -46.11
N GLN A 216 43.98 -17.46 -45.35
CA GLN A 216 42.74 -17.80 -44.69
C GLN A 216 41.57 -17.41 -45.60
N THR A 217 40.79 -18.40 -46.02
CA THR A 217 39.60 -18.21 -46.88
C THR A 217 38.31 -18.51 -46.14
N ARG A 218 38.34 -19.51 -45.24
CA ARG A 218 37.20 -19.94 -44.42
C ARG A 218 37.35 -19.42 -43.00
N PHE A 219 36.28 -18.82 -42.51
CA PHE A 219 36.18 -18.21 -41.19
C PHE A 219 35.01 -18.82 -40.43
N THR A 220 35.12 -18.88 -39.10
CA THR A 220 34.05 -19.36 -38.22
C THR A 220 33.60 -18.21 -37.35
N LEU A 221 32.34 -17.80 -37.49
CA LEU A 221 31.75 -16.82 -36.56
C LEU A 221 31.31 -17.53 -35.30
N LYS A 222 31.70 -16.97 -34.15
CA LYS A 222 31.42 -17.51 -32.84
C LYS A 222 30.58 -16.54 -32.03
N ALA A 223 29.90 -17.06 -31.02
CA ALA A 223 29.22 -16.28 -30.01
C ALA A 223 30.22 -15.42 -29.20
N PRO A 224 30.07 -14.09 -29.16
CA PRO A 224 31.00 -13.22 -28.42
C PRO A 224 30.70 -13.16 -26.91
N ILE A 225 29.48 -13.53 -26.52
CA ILE A 225 28.98 -13.52 -25.13
C ILE A 225 28.18 -14.80 -24.86
N ASP A 226 27.99 -15.10 -23.58
CA ASP A 226 27.01 -16.09 -23.12
C ASP A 226 25.59 -15.49 -23.22
N GLY A 227 24.60 -16.29 -23.60
CA GLY A 227 23.22 -15.81 -23.70
C GLY A 227 22.29 -16.71 -24.51
N VAL A 228 21.14 -16.16 -24.90
CA VAL A 228 20.11 -16.83 -25.71
C VAL A 228 20.04 -16.20 -27.09
N ILE A 229 19.89 -17.04 -28.12
CA ILE A 229 19.69 -16.58 -29.50
C ILE A 229 18.26 -16.09 -29.65
N THR A 230 18.06 -14.81 -29.95
CA THR A 230 16.74 -14.19 -30.17
C THR A 230 16.42 -13.89 -31.62
N ALA A 231 17.42 -13.94 -32.51
CA ALA A 231 17.24 -13.95 -33.96
C ALA A 231 18.37 -14.75 -34.63
N PHE A 232 18.05 -15.46 -35.70
CA PHE A 232 18.99 -16.29 -36.45
C PHE A 232 18.49 -16.45 -37.90
N ASP A 233 18.96 -15.58 -38.79
CA ASP A 233 18.32 -15.39 -40.10
C ASP A 233 19.00 -16.18 -41.23
N LEU A 234 20.09 -16.91 -40.92
CA LEU A 234 20.93 -17.59 -41.90
C LEU A 234 20.80 -19.10 -41.86
N ARG A 235 20.77 -19.72 -43.04
CA ARG A 235 20.70 -21.16 -43.25
C ARG A 235 21.77 -21.61 -44.25
N THR A 236 22.11 -22.89 -44.21
CA THR A 236 23.09 -23.50 -45.13
C THR A 236 22.68 -23.25 -46.58
N GLY A 237 23.64 -22.84 -47.41
CA GLY A 237 23.43 -22.55 -48.84
C GLY A 237 23.08 -21.10 -49.17
N MET A 238 22.93 -20.22 -48.17
CA MET A 238 22.73 -18.79 -48.39
C MET A 238 24.04 -18.04 -48.63
N ASN A 239 23.94 -16.91 -49.34
CA ASN A 239 24.99 -15.89 -49.33
C ASN A 239 24.85 -15.02 -48.07
N ILE A 240 25.96 -14.46 -47.63
CA ILE A 240 26.00 -13.54 -46.49
C ILE A 240 26.48 -12.16 -46.94
N ALA A 241 25.70 -11.15 -46.59
CA ALA A 241 26.02 -9.74 -46.77
C ALA A 241 26.37 -9.08 -45.43
N LYS A 242 26.93 -7.87 -45.46
CA LYS A 242 27.40 -7.14 -44.28
C LYS A 242 26.25 -6.68 -43.36
N ASP A 243 25.06 -6.50 -43.91
CA ASP A 243 23.83 -6.08 -43.22
C ASP A 243 23.08 -7.25 -42.57
N ASN A 244 23.28 -8.48 -43.06
CA ASN A 244 22.61 -9.66 -42.53
C ASN A 244 22.96 -9.92 -41.06
N VAL A 245 21.93 -10.14 -40.24
CA VAL A 245 22.09 -10.58 -38.86
C VAL A 245 22.32 -12.09 -38.83
N VAL A 246 23.54 -12.49 -38.49
CA VAL A 246 23.88 -13.91 -38.31
C VAL A 246 23.16 -14.46 -37.08
N ALA A 247 23.33 -13.76 -35.96
CA ALA A 247 22.69 -14.11 -34.70
C ALA A 247 22.51 -12.85 -33.84
N LYS A 248 21.36 -12.73 -33.19
CA LYS A 248 21.15 -11.80 -32.09
C LYS A 248 21.20 -12.57 -30.79
N ILE A 249 22.10 -12.17 -29.89
CA ILE A 249 22.39 -12.89 -28.66
C ILE A 249 22.14 -11.93 -27.51
N GLN A 250 21.30 -12.36 -26.57
CA GLN A 250 20.96 -11.58 -25.38
C GLN A 250 21.32 -12.34 -24.12
N GLY A 251 22.09 -11.69 -23.24
CA GLY A 251 22.44 -12.23 -21.94
C GLY A 251 21.30 -12.14 -20.93
N MET A 252 21.35 -12.99 -19.92
CA MET A 252 20.38 -13.06 -18.83
C MET A 252 21.03 -13.22 -17.45
N ASP A 253 22.34 -12.94 -17.35
CA ASP A 253 23.07 -12.88 -16.08
C ASP A 253 24.06 -11.70 -16.08
N PRO A 254 23.79 -10.59 -15.35
CA PRO A 254 22.62 -10.40 -14.48
C PRO A 254 21.33 -10.20 -15.28
N VAL A 255 20.19 -10.70 -14.79
CA VAL A 255 18.88 -10.55 -15.45
C VAL A 255 18.25 -9.21 -15.11
N TRP A 256 17.38 -8.70 -15.99
CA TRP A 256 16.64 -7.47 -15.74
C TRP A 256 15.20 -7.77 -15.36
N ILE A 257 14.67 -6.94 -14.47
CA ILE A 257 13.28 -6.96 -14.06
C ILE A 257 12.76 -5.53 -14.15
N SER A 258 11.67 -5.33 -14.88
CA SER A 258 11.04 -4.01 -15.02
C SER A 258 9.70 -4.02 -14.32
N ALA A 259 9.58 -3.23 -13.25
CA ALA A 259 8.35 -3.07 -12.49
C ALA A 259 7.60 -1.81 -12.93
N SER A 260 6.29 -1.94 -13.13
CA SER A 260 5.42 -0.84 -13.53
C SER A 260 4.81 -0.17 -12.30
N VAL A 261 5.21 1.08 -12.04
CA VAL A 261 4.78 1.85 -10.86
C VAL A 261 3.87 3.00 -11.30
N PRO A 262 2.62 3.10 -10.82
CA PRO A 262 1.75 4.23 -11.13
C PRO A 262 2.37 5.60 -10.78
N GLU A 263 2.20 6.59 -11.64
CA GLU A 263 2.78 7.93 -11.45
C GLU A 263 2.34 8.63 -10.15
N SER A 264 1.12 8.35 -9.67
CA SER A 264 0.55 8.95 -8.45
C SER A 264 1.31 8.63 -7.15
N ILE A 265 2.13 7.58 -7.16
CA ILE A 265 2.90 7.11 -6.00
C ILE A 265 4.41 7.20 -6.22
N ALA A 266 4.85 7.86 -7.30
CA ALA A 266 6.26 8.06 -7.63
C ALA A 266 7.07 8.65 -6.46
N TRP A 267 6.47 9.61 -5.75
CA TRP A 267 7.05 10.30 -4.61
C TRP A 267 7.44 9.39 -3.44
N LEU A 268 6.91 8.16 -3.40
CA LEU A 268 7.19 7.17 -2.37
C LEU A 268 8.52 6.44 -2.61
N ILE A 269 8.96 6.36 -3.86
CA ILE A 269 10.24 5.75 -4.22
C ILE A 269 11.33 6.79 -4.04
N LYS A 270 12.22 6.52 -3.10
CA LYS A 270 13.40 7.32 -2.77
C LYS A 270 14.64 6.46 -2.92
N ASP A 271 15.81 7.07 -2.92
CA ASP A 271 17.07 6.33 -3.02
C ASP A 271 17.27 5.32 -1.87
N ALA A 272 16.69 5.61 -0.69
CA ALA A 272 16.72 4.72 0.47
C ALA A 272 15.62 3.63 0.48
N SER A 273 14.79 3.56 -0.57
CA SER A 273 13.71 2.57 -0.65
C SER A 273 14.26 1.15 -0.71
N GLN A 274 13.65 0.26 0.07
CA GLN A 274 13.97 -1.16 0.04
C GLN A 274 12.96 -1.92 -0.80
N PHE A 275 13.48 -2.77 -1.68
CA PHE A 275 12.69 -3.59 -2.57
C PHE A 275 12.86 -5.06 -2.24
N VAL A 276 11.76 -5.81 -2.25
CA VAL A 276 11.76 -7.26 -2.11
C VAL A 276 11.13 -7.84 -3.36
N LEU A 277 11.88 -8.66 -4.07
CA LEU A 277 11.39 -9.36 -5.26
C LEU A 277 10.80 -10.72 -4.85
N SER A 278 9.63 -11.04 -5.40
CA SER A 278 9.01 -12.36 -5.31
C SER A 278 8.64 -12.84 -6.70
N VAL A 279 9.02 -14.07 -7.04
CA VAL A 279 8.70 -14.66 -8.35
C VAL A 279 7.81 -15.89 -8.12
N PRO A 280 6.57 -15.92 -8.65
CA PRO A 280 5.65 -17.03 -8.41
C PRO A 280 6.19 -18.40 -8.82
N ALA A 281 7.05 -18.45 -9.83
CA ALA A 281 7.70 -19.70 -10.26
C ALA A 281 8.66 -20.28 -9.20
N TRP A 282 9.13 -19.46 -8.25
CA TRP A 282 10.09 -19.84 -7.20
C TRP A 282 9.72 -19.20 -5.85
N PRO A 283 8.68 -19.69 -5.16
CA PRO A 283 8.20 -19.06 -3.91
C PRO A 283 9.23 -19.06 -2.77
N ASP A 284 10.05 -20.10 -2.67
CA ASP A 284 10.99 -20.30 -1.56
C ASP A 284 12.38 -19.69 -1.81
N LYS A 285 12.58 -19.06 -2.97
CA LYS A 285 13.87 -18.50 -3.36
C LYS A 285 13.88 -16.98 -3.22
N ALA A 286 14.79 -16.49 -2.39
CA ALA A 286 15.10 -15.08 -2.34
C ALA A 286 16.03 -14.69 -3.49
N PHE A 287 15.73 -13.58 -4.15
CA PHE A 287 16.56 -13.01 -5.20
C PHE A 287 17.17 -11.70 -4.72
N THR A 288 18.48 -11.57 -4.89
CA THR A 288 19.22 -10.37 -4.49
C THR A 288 19.19 -9.34 -5.62
N ILE A 289 18.74 -8.13 -5.30
CA ILE A 289 18.75 -7.00 -6.23
C ILE A 289 20.12 -6.32 -6.12
N SER A 290 20.92 -6.41 -7.17
CA SER A 290 22.28 -5.85 -7.22
C SER A 290 22.24 -4.34 -7.45
N LYS A 291 21.29 -3.88 -8.28
CA LYS A 291 21.07 -2.46 -8.57
C LYS A 291 19.63 -2.21 -8.99
N TRP A 292 19.12 -1.02 -8.72
CA TRP A 292 17.86 -0.55 -9.30
C TRP A 292 18.02 0.87 -9.83
N SER A 293 17.19 1.23 -10.79
CA SER A 293 17.15 2.56 -11.38
C SER A 293 15.73 2.88 -11.83
N MET A 294 15.24 4.06 -11.47
CA MET A 294 14.01 4.60 -12.05
C MET A 294 14.34 5.18 -13.43
N LEU A 295 13.64 4.73 -14.48
CA LEU A 295 13.83 5.27 -15.81
C LEU A 295 13.27 6.70 -15.90
N PRO A 296 13.89 7.59 -16.69
CA PRO A 296 13.45 8.98 -16.81
C PRO A 296 12.11 9.14 -17.54
N GLY A 297 11.73 8.16 -18.36
CA GLY A 297 10.47 8.15 -19.10
C GLY A 297 9.36 7.44 -18.34
N VAL A 298 8.14 7.97 -18.47
CA VAL A 298 6.89 7.30 -18.12
C VAL A 298 6.39 6.57 -19.37
N ASP A 299 5.88 5.36 -19.20
CA ASP A 299 5.14 4.68 -20.27
C ASP A 299 3.80 5.40 -20.48
N ALA A 300 3.66 6.07 -21.62
CA ALA A 300 2.47 6.85 -21.97
C ALA A 300 1.22 5.98 -22.16
N ALA A 301 1.36 4.71 -22.52
CA ALA A 301 0.25 3.79 -22.72
C ALA A 301 -0.37 3.36 -21.39
N THR A 302 0.48 3.12 -20.39
CA THR A 302 0.05 2.60 -19.07
C THR A 302 0.03 3.66 -17.97
N ARG A 303 0.57 4.86 -18.20
CA ARG A 303 0.79 5.92 -17.19
C ARG A 303 1.59 5.41 -15.98
N THR A 304 2.60 4.57 -16.26
CA THR A 304 3.48 4.00 -15.24
C THR A 304 4.93 4.40 -15.44
N LEU A 305 5.59 4.72 -14.33
CA LEU A 305 7.04 4.80 -14.25
C LEU A 305 7.62 3.39 -14.32
N GLN A 306 8.71 3.27 -15.07
CA GLN A 306 9.42 2.01 -15.22
C GLN A 306 10.59 1.96 -14.24
N LEU A 307 10.46 1.10 -13.23
CA LEU A 307 11.51 0.84 -12.27
C LEU A 307 12.28 -0.41 -12.70
N ARG A 308 13.50 -0.22 -13.18
CA ARG A 308 14.36 -1.30 -13.68
C ARG A 308 15.28 -1.79 -12.57
N LEU A 309 15.28 -3.10 -12.33
CA LEU A 309 16.10 -3.80 -11.36
C LEU A 309 17.03 -4.76 -12.08
N GLN A 310 18.28 -4.83 -11.63
CA GLN A 310 19.26 -5.84 -12.01
C GLN A 310 19.35 -6.85 -10.87
N VAL A 311 19.19 -8.12 -11.22
CA VAL A 311 19.13 -9.22 -10.27
C VAL A 311 20.13 -10.29 -10.69
N ASP A 312 20.92 -10.75 -9.74
CA ASP A 312 21.88 -11.82 -9.98
C ASP A 312 21.13 -13.13 -10.28
N ASN A 313 21.50 -13.80 -11.37
CA ASN A 313 20.80 -15.01 -11.83
C ASN A 313 21.79 -16.10 -12.31
N PRO A 314 22.79 -16.47 -11.49
CA PRO A 314 23.85 -17.40 -11.90
C PRO A 314 23.34 -18.83 -12.15
N ASP A 315 22.23 -19.21 -11.52
CA ASP A 315 21.58 -20.51 -11.70
C ASP A 315 20.51 -20.50 -12.79
N GLU A 316 20.33 -19.37 -13.48
CA GLU A 316 19.39 -19.20 -14.60
C GLU A 316 17.93 -19.59 -14.27
N ALA A 317 17.56 -19.48 -13.00
CA ALA A 317 16.21 -19.77 -12.52
C ALA A 317 15.19 -18.75 -13.05
N LEU A 318 15.59 -17.48 -13.14
CA LEU A 318 14.79 -16.40 -13.72
C LEU A 318 14.89 -16.43 -15.23
N LYS A 319 13.80 -16.83 -15.90
CA LYS A 319 13.73 -16.85 -17.36
C LYS A 319 13.03 -15.58 -17.85
N PRO A 320 13.58 -14.90 -18.87
CA PRO A 320 12.89 -13.79 -19.54
C PRO A 320 11.49 -14.19 -20.01
N GLY A 321 10.52 -13.30 -19.80
CA GLY A 321 9.09 -13.56 -20.01
C GLY A 321 8.32 -14.00 -18.77
N MET A 322 9.00 -14.34 -17.66
CA MET A 322 8.34 -14.60 -16.38
C MET A 322 7.75 -13.32 -15.77
N THR A 323 6.67 -13.50 -15.01
CA THR A 323 6.12 -12.45 -14.15
C THR A 323 6.84 -12.44 -12.81
N ALA A 324 6.97 -11.26 -12.24
CA ALA A 324 7.52 -11.04 -10.91
C ALA A 324 6.68 -10.00 -10.16
N TRP A 325 6.78 -10.03 -8.84
CA TRP A 325 6.14 -9.06 -7.96
C TRP A 325 7.21 -8.31 -7.21
N LEU A 326 7.17 -6.98 -7.31
CA LEU A 326 8.07 -6.11 -6.60
C LEU A 326 7.34 -5.50 -5.41
N LYS A 327 7.74 -5.87 -4.20
CA LYS A 327 7.25 -5.25 -2.97
C LYS A 327 8.17 -4.09 -2.59
N LEU A 328 7.61 -2.89 -2.56
CA LEU A 328 8.25 -1.68 -2.02
C LEU A 328 7.92 -1.57 -0.54
N ASN A 329 8.96 -1.48 0.27
CA ASN A 329 8.88 -1.05 1.67
C ASN A 329 9.53 0.34 1.77
N ALA A 330 8.71 1.35 2.08
CA ALA A 330 9.17 2.72 2.24
C ALA A 330 8.64 3.32 3.54
N GLN A 331 9.35 4.31 4.08
CA GLN A 331 8.95 5.03 5.29
C GLN A 331 8.76 6.52 4.98
N SER A 332 7.67 7.11 5.49
CA SER A 332 7.48 8.58 5.44
C SER A 332 8.45 9.29 6.39
N GLN A 333 8.43 10.62 6.32
CA GLN A 333 8.90 11.43 7.45
C GLN A 333 8.05 11.14 8.70
N PRO A 334 8.58 11.32 9.93
CA PRO A 334 7.81 11.13 11.14
C PRO A 334 6.56 12.02 11.18
N MET A 335 5.39 11.42 11.42
CA MET A 335 4.10 12.10 11.55
C MET A 335 3.32 11.52 12.73
N LEU A 336 2.19 12.15 13.07
CA LEU A 336 1.29 11.61 14.08
C LEU A 336 0.54 10.42 13.47
N LEU A 337 0.64 9.26 14.11
CA LEU A 337 0.03 8.02 13.62
C LEU A 337 -1.10 7.61 14.56
N ILE A 338 -2.22 7.25 13.96
CA ILE A 338 -3.37 6.65 14.63
C ILE A 338 -3.80 5.38 13.89
N PRO A 339 -4.44 4.41 14.56
CA PRO A 339 -5.09 3.31 13.85
C PRO A 339 -6.12 3.86 12.87
N SER A 340 -6.15 3.35 11.63
CA SER A 340 -7.09 3.82 10.59
C SER A 340 -8.55 3.68 11.03
N LYS A 341 -8.84 2.71 11.91
CA LYS A 341 -10.17 2.49 12.49
C LYS A 341 -10.62 3.58 13.46
N ALA A 342 -9.72 4.47 13.90
CA ALA A 342 -10.01 5.60 14.78
C ALA A 342 -10.39 6.89 14.02
N LEU A 343 -10.21 6.89 12.69
CA LEU A 343 -10.55 8.02 11.83
C LEU A 343 -11.99 7.89 11.31
N ILE A 344 -12.74 8.98 11.39
CA ILE A 344 -14.03 9.13 10.74
C ILE A 344 -13.86 10.12 9.59
N ASP A 345 -14.22 9.70 8.39
CA ASP A 345 -14.20 10.53 7.19
C ASP A 345 -15.63 10.58 6.61
N SER A 346 -16.25 11.76 6.64
CA SER A 346 -17.57 11.99 6.04
C SER A 346 -17.49 12.65 4.66
N GLY A 347 -16.30 12.68 4.03
CA GLY A 347 -16.00 13.36 2.77
C GLY A 347 -15.84 14.88 2.90
N ALA A 348 -16.72 15.53 3.67
CA ALA A 348 -16.65 16.97 3.94
C ALA A 348 -15.74 17.33 5.13
N GLU A 349 -15.64 16.44 6.11
CA GLU A 349 -14.81 16.63 7.30
C GLU A 349 -14.18 15.30 7.74
N GLN A 350 -12.95 15.39 8.25
CA GLN A 350 -12.21 14.29 8.84
C GLN A 350 -12.05 14.57 10.33
N ARG A 351 -12.38 13.59 11.17
CA ARG A 351 -12.36 13.74 12.63
C ARG A 351 -11.99 12.46 13.36
N VAL A 352 -11.61 12.63 14.62
CA VAL A 352 -11.36 11.55 15.57
C VAL A 352 -12.08 11.84 16.88
N ILE A 353 -12.38 10.78 17.64
CA ILE A 353 -12.89 10.92 19.00
C ILE A 353 -11.73 10.71 19.98
N THR A 354 -11.36 11.78 20.70
CA THR A 354 -10.36 11.74 21.75
C THR A 354 -10.97 11.45 23.11
N VAL A 355 -10.20 10.85 24.01
CA VAL A 355 -10.59 10.61 25.41
C VAL A 355 -9.75 11.51 26.30
N ASP A 356 -10.40 12.39 27.06
CA ASP A 356 -9.72 13.29 28.00
C ASP A 356 -9.30 12.58 29.31
N GLY A 357 -8.66 13.32 30.21
CA GLY A 357 -8.22 12.79 31.51
C GLY A 357 -9.36 12.35 32.44
N ASP A 358 -10.57 12.87 32.23
CA ASP A 358 -11.77 12.59 33.02
C ASP A 358 -12.65 11.49 32.40
N GLY A 359 -12.22 10.90 31.27
CA GLY A 359 -12.94 9.87 30.54
C GLY A 359 -14.06 10.40 29.63
N ARG A 360 -14.10 11.70 29.35
CA ARG A 360 -15.04 12.32 28.38
C ARG A 360 -14.57 12.06 26.96
N PHE A 361 -15.52 11.86 26.06
CA PHE A 361 -15.27 11.70 24.62
C PHE A 361 -15.41 13.05 23.91
N VAL A 362 -14.32 13.53 23.30
CA VAL A 362 -14.27 14.84 22.67
C VAL A 362 -13.97 14.67 21.17
N PRO A 363 -14.90 15.04 20.27
CA PRO A 363 -14.62 15.03 18.84
C PRO A 363 -13.61 16.14 18.50
N LYS A 364 -12.61 15.82 17.69
CA LYS A 364 -11.62 16.78 17.17
C LYS A 364 -11.46 16.63 15.66
N PRO A 365 -11.46 17.73 14.89
CA PRO A 365 -11.14 17.68 13.47
C PRO A 365 -9.66 17.35 13.29
N VAL A 366 -9.34 16.60 12.23
CA VAL A 366 -7.96 16.25 11.87
C VAL A 366 -7.74 16.46 10.38
N GLU A 367 -6.52 16.84 10.01
CA GLU A 367 -6.08 16.84 8.63
C GLU A 367 -5.32 15.56 8.34
N VAL A 368 -5.89 14.68 7.51
CA VAL A 368 -5.21 13.45 7.11
C VAL A 368 -4.11 13.76 6.10
N PHE A 369 -2.93 13.18 6.30
CA PHE A 369 -1.87 13.20 5.30
C PHE A 369 -2.04 12.02 4.33
N GLN A 370 -1.96 10.81 4.86
CA GLN A 370 -2.01 9.58 4.06
C GLN A 370 -2.33 8.38 4.95
N GLN A 371 -3.01 7.38 4.39
CA GLN A 371 -3.26 6.09 5.04
C GLN A 371 -2.44 4.98 4.39
N SER A 372 -1.91 4.07 5.21
CA SER A 372 -1.15 2.91 4.75
C SER A 372 -1.32 1.73 5.72
N GLY A 373 -1.84 0.61 5.23
CA GLY A 373 -2.16 -0.54 6.07
C GLY A 373 -3.21 -0.17 7.14
N ASP A 374 -2.94 -0.58 8.37
CA ASP A 374 -3.82 -0.35 9.52
C ASP A 374 -3.59 1.00 10.23
N MET A 375 -2.69 1.84 9.72
CA MET A 375 -2.36 3.14 10.31
C MET A 375 -2.62 4.28 9.34
N THR A 376 -3.03 5.42 9.90
CA THR A 376 -3.20 6.69 9.19
C THR A 376 -2.27 7.73 9.77
N ALA A 377 -1.54 8.43 8.89
CA ALA A 377 -0.74 9.60 9.24
C ALA A 377 -1.61 10.86 9.22
N ILE A 378 -1.54 11.60 10.33
CA ILE A 378 -2.25 12.86 10.56
C ILE A 378 -1.24 14.00 10.45
N ARG A 379 -1.59 15.02 9.64
CA ARG A 379 -0.80 16.24 9.45
C ARG A 379 -0.95 17.18 10.64
N SER A 380 -2.18 17.38 11.11
CA SER A 380 -2.51 18.30 12.20
C SER A 380 -3.86 17.94 12.86
N GLY A 381 -4.13 18.48 14.06
CA GLY A 381 -5.43 18.36 14.76
C GLY A 381 -5.41 17.59 16.08
N ILE A 382 -4.35 16.81 16.34
CA ILE A 382 -4.14 16.04 17.57
C ILE A 382 -2.68 16.14 18.04
N HIS A 383 -2.43 15.76 19.29
CA HIS A 383 -1.08 15.74 19.87
C HIS A 383 -0.63 14.32 20.19
N GLU A 384 0.68 14.13 20.24
CA GLU A 384 1.29 12.89 20.70
C GLU A 384 0.91 12.60 22.16
N GLY A 385 0.60 11.33 22.47
CA GLY A 385 0.15 10.89 23.78
C GLY A 385 -1.36 11.02 24.03
N GLU A 386 -2.10 11.74 23.18
CA GLU A 386 -3.57 11.75 23.26
C GLU A 386 -4.14 10.35 23.02
N LYS A 387 -5.26 10.02 23.68
CA LYS A 387 -5.95 8.73 23.47
C LYS A 387 -7.08 8.93 22.47
N VAL A 388 -7.10 8.13 21.41
CA VAL A 388 -8.17 8.09 20.41
C VAL A 388 -8.96 6.80 20.50
N VAL A 389 -10.26 6.85 20.25
CA VAL A 389 -11.13 5.66 20.24
C VAL A 389 -10.89 4.86 18.95
N ALA A 390 -10.49 3.59 19.09
CA ALA A 390 -10.20 2.69 17.97
C ALA A 390 -11.23 1.55 17.80
N SER A 391 -12.13 1.35 18.77
CA SER A 391 -13.23 0.37 18.72
C SER A 391 -14.47 0.93 19.43
N GLY A 392 -15.67 0.61 18.92
CA GLY A 392 -16.92 1.25 19.38
C GLY A 392 -17.12 2.68 18.86
N LEU A 393 -16.28 3.13 17.91
CA LEU A 393 -16.24 4.50 17.42
C LEU A 393 -17.59 5.00 16.89
N PHE A 394 -18.32 4.18 16.15
CA PHE A 394 -19.58 4.58 15.51
C PHE A 394 -20.66 4.97 16.53
N LEU A 395 -20.86 4.17 17.59
CA LEU A 395 -21.88 4.48 18.61
C LEU A 395 -21.48 5.68 19.45
N ILE A 396 -20.18 5.84 19.77
CA ILE A 396 -19.69 7.00 20.50
C ILE A 396 -19.83 8.28 19.66
N ASP A 397 -19.49 8.23 18.36
CA ASP A 397 -19.68 9.37 17.45
C ASP A 397 -21.16 9.71 17.27
N SER A 398 -22.03 8.69 17.20
CA SER A 398 -23.49 8.88 17.14
C SER A 398 -24.02 9.59 18.39
N GLU A 399 -23.58 9.17 19.58
CA GLU A 399 -23.93 9.82 20.84
C GLU A 399 -23.35 11.25 20.94
N ALA A 400 -22.12 11.45 20.45
CA ALA A 400 -21.53 12.78 20.35
C ALA A 400 -22.30 13.70 19.38
N ASN A 401 -22.89 13.14 18.33
CA ASN A 401 -23.72 13.88 17.38
C ASN A 401 -25.08 14.24 18.01
N ILE A 402 -25.77 13.28 18.64
CA ILE A 402 -27.07 13.47 19.30
C ILE A 402 -26.96 14.48 20.46
N SER A 403 -25.90 14.40 21.25
CA SER A 403 -25.63 15.35 22.35
C SER A 403 -25.18 16.75 21.88
N GLY A 404 -25.09 16.99 20.57
CA GLY A 404 -24.67 18.25 19.97
C GLY A 404 -23.17 18.56 20.13
N ALA A 405 -22.35 17.59 20.52
CA ALA A 405 -20.91 17.80 20.70
C ALA A 405 -20.20 18.10 19.38
N LEU A 406 -20.66 17.52 18.26
CA LEU A 406 -20.14 17.81 16.92
C LEU A 406 -20.45 19.26 16.49
N ASP A 407 -21.66 19.76 16.75
CA ASP A 407 -22.01 21.14 16.41
C ASP A 407 -21.25 22.15 17.27
N ARG A 408 -21.05 21.84 18.56
CA ARG A 408 -20.18 22.65 19.44
C ARG A 408 -18.73 22.66 18.97
N MET A 409 -18.22 21.54 18.45
CA MET A 409 -16.88 21.46 17.85
C MET A 409 -16.78 22.39 16.62
N ARG A 410 -17.77 22.34 15.70
CA ARG A 410 -17.79 23.17 14.49
C ARG A 410 -17.99 24.66 14.78
N ALA A 411 -18.73 24.99 15.84
CA ALA A 411 -18.99 26.37 16.25
C ALA A 411 -17.79 27.05 16.92
N LYS A 412 -16.74 26.30 17.30
CA LYS A 412 -15.53 26.86 17.89
C LYS A 412 -14.54 27.23 16.78
N PRO A 413 -14.22 28.51 16.53
CA PRO A 413 -13.31 28.90 15.47
C PRO A 413 -11.89 28.43 15.78
N THR A 414 -11.23 27.81 14.81
CA THR A 414 -9.78 27.59 14.79
C THR A 414 -9.07 28.94 14.95
N ALA A 415 -8.23 29.08 15.97
CA ALA A 415 -7.47 30.30 16.20
C ALA A 415 -6.43 30.54 15.09
N ALA A 416 -6.42 31.78 14.58
CA ALA A 416 -5.35 32.51 13.89
C ALA A 416 -4.92 32.10 12.46
N THR A 417 -5.49 32.77 11.46
CA THR A 417 -4.74 33.22 10.27
C THR A 417 -4.17 34.62 10.54
N PRO A 418 -2.86 34.87 10.36
CA PRO A 418 -2.32 36.23 10.43
C PRO A 418 -2.78 37.01 9.19
N ASN A 419 -3.45 38.15 9.42
CA ASN A 419 -3.72 39.14 8.39
C ASN A 419 -2.40 39.65 7.79
N VAL A 420 -2.16 39.38 6.51
CA VAL A 420 -1.12 40.06 5.74
C VAL A 420 -1.73 41.37 5.22
N PRO A 421 -1.14 42.55 5.47
CA PRO A 421 -1.65 43.80 4.92
C PRO A 421 -1.52 43.81 3.40
N ASN A 422 -2.61 44.16 2.74
CA ASN A 422 -2.69 44.36 1.30
C ASN A 422 -1.76 45.52 0.89
N SER A 423 -0.59 45.21 0.32
CA SER A 423 0.27 46.24 -0.29
C SER A 423 -0.33 46.62 -1.64
N ALA A 424 -0.81 47.86 -1.72
CA ALA A 424 -1.23 48.50 -2.95
C ALA A 424 -0.15 48.39 -4.04
N ALA A 425 -0.59 48.00 -5.23
CA ALA A 425 0.18 48.10 -6.45
C ALA A 425 0.39 49.59 -6.79
N HIS A 426 1.64 50.04 -6.69
CA HIS A 426 2.09 51.20 -7.44
C HIS A 426 2.40 50.74 -8.87
N ALA A 427 1.64 51.28 -9.82
CA ALA A 427 1.98 51.29 -11.22
C ALA A 427 3.19 52.20 -11.45
N HIS A 428 4.21 51.69 -12.12
CA HIS A 428 5.02 52.39 -13.11
C HIS A 428 5.75 51.40 -14.02
#